data_AF-A0A963AP71-F1
#
_entry.id   AF-A0A963AP71-F1
#
_cell.length_a   1.000
_cell.length_b   1.000
_cell.length_c   1.000
_cell.angle_alpha   90.00
_cell.angle_beta   90.00
_cell.angle_gamma   90.00
#
_symmetry.space_group_name_H-M   'P 1'
#
loop_
_entity.id
_entity.type
_entity.pdbx_description
1 polymer ?
#
loop_
_entity_poly.entity_id
_entity_poly.type
_entity_poly.pdbx_seq_one_letter_code
_entity_poly.pdbx_strand_id
1 'polypeptide(L)' 'MKKKISPLLLLLPSLSTFAGEVTIVDATASPTGSGVYSFAVTLRHADSGWDHYADSWEVIAPGGELLGKRTLYHPHIDE' A
#
# COMPACT_ATOMS: atom_id res chain seq x y z
N MET A 1 53.93 17.72 -16.37
CA MET A 1 52.73 17.57 -17.23
C MET A 1 51.51 17.37 -16.32
N LYS A 2 50.54 18.29 -16.30
CA LYS A 2 49.37 18.22 -15.40
C LYS A 2 48.22 17.52 -16.12
N LYS A 3 47.85 16.29 -15.71
CA LYS A 3 46.71 15.56 -16.28
C LYS A 3 45.41 16.16 -15.75
N LYS A 4 44.58 16.72 -16.62
CA LYS A 4 43.23 17.19 -16.27
C LYS A 4 42.29 15.99 -16.33
N ILE A 5 41.74 15.60 -15.18
CA ILE A 5 40.72 14.55 -15.09
C ILE A 5 39.38 15.28 -15.14
N SER A 6 38.63 15.09 -16.23
CA SER A 6 37.27 15.64 -16.37
C SER A 6 36.31 14.80 -15.54
N PRO A 7 35.38 15.39 -14.76
CA PRO A 7 34.39 14.61 -14.04
C PRO A 7 33.34 14.14 -15.05
N LEU A 8 33.26 12.83 -15.26
CA LEU A 8 32.17 12.20 -15.98
C LEU A 8 30.97 12.11 -15.00
N LEU A 9 30.01 13.02 -15.15
CA LEU A 9 28.79 13.03 -14.34
C LEU A 9 27.88 11.87 -14.78
N LEU A 10 27.80 10.83 -13.95
CA LEU A 10 26.97 9.65 -14.18
C LEU A 10 25.50 10.00 -13.88
N LEU A 11 24.67 10.17 -14.92
CA LEU A 11 23.22 10.30 -14.77
C LEU A 11 22.64 8.89 -14.53
N LEU A 12 22.27 8.58 -13.28
CA LEU A 12 21.52 7.35 -12.97
C LEU A 12 20.05 7.57 -13.32
N PRO A 13 19.43 6.76 -14.22
CA PRO A 13 18.00 6.82 -14.44
C PRO A 13 17.28 6.39 -13.17
N SER A 14 16.28 7.16 -12.76
CA SER A 14 15.38 6.80 -11.67
C SER A 14 14.54 5.60 -12.11
N LEU A 15 14.85 4.41 -11.59
CA LEU A 15 13.99 3.25 -11.77
C LEU A 15 12.70 3.50 -10.97
N SER A 16 11.57 3.57 -11.68
CA SER A 16 10.26 3.56 -11.01
C SER A 16 10.09 2.22 -10.30
N THR A 17 9.99 2.25 -8.98
CA THR A 17 9.54 1.10 -8.21
C THR A 17 8.03 1.02 -8.32
N PHE A 18 7.49 -0.11 -8.79
CA PHE A 18 6.07 -0.39 -8.71
C PHE A 18 5.82 -1.05 -7.36
N ALA A 19 5.09 -0.38 -6.48
CA ALA A 19 4.51 -1.09 -5.35
C ALA A 19 3.55 -2.16 -5.91
N GLY A 20 3.76 -3.43 -5.56
CA GLY A 20 2.82 -4.50 -5.87
C GLY A 20 1.40 -4.14 -5.46
N GLU A 21 0.43 -4.52 -6.30
CA GLU A 21 -0.98 -4.23 -6.02
C GLU A 21 -1.45 -4.99 -4.78
N VAL A 22 -2.12 -4.29 -3.85
CA VAL A 22 -2.87 -4.92 -2.76
C VAL A 22 -4.12 -5.56 -3.36
N THR A 23 -4.39 -6.82 -3.04
CA THR A 23 -5.62 -7.52 -3.46
C THR A 23 -6.53 -7.77 -2.27
N ILE A 24 -7.79 -7.34 -2.34
CA ILE A 24 -8.82 -7.83 -1.41
C ILE A 24 -9.22 -9.24 -1.86
N VAL A 25 -8.99 -10.23 -0.99
CA VAL A 25 -9.27 -11.65 -1.25
C VAL A 25 -10.66 -12.04 -0.77
N ASP A 26 -11.10 -11.46 0.35
CA ASP A 26 -12.45 -11.64 0.89
C ASP A 26 -12.91 -10.39 1.63
N ALA A 27 -14.22 -10.12 1.61
CA ALA A 27 -14.83 -9.01 2.33
C ALA A 27 -16.27 -9.36 2.72
N THR A 28 -16.52 -9.43 4.03
CA THR A 28 -17.85 -9.67 4.58
C THR A 28 -18.30 -8.48 5.40
N ALA A 29 -19.52 -8.00 5.15
CA ALA A 29 -20.17 -6.95 5.93
C ALA A 29 -21.32 -7.55 6.76
N SER A 30 -21.31 -7.29 8.07
CA SER A 30 -22.31 -7.80 9.01
C SER A 30 -22.97 -6.65 9.76
N PRO A 31 -24.31 -6.52 9.76
CA PRO A 31 -25.00 -5.48 10.51
C PRO A 31 -24.84 -5.73 12.02
N THR A 32 -24.53 -4.68 12.77
CA THR A 32 -24.40 -4.72 14.24
C THR A 32 -25.40 -3.81 14.95
N GLY A 33 -26.12 -2.98 14.21
CA GLY A 33 -27.15 -2.08 14.70
C GLY A 33 -27.84 -1.34 13.56
N SER A 34 -28.72 -0.40 13.89
CA SER A 34 -29.41 0.42 12.87
C SER A 34 -28.39 1.29 12.12
N GLY A 35 -28.09 0.92 10.87
CA GLY A 35 -27.12 1.63 10.03
C GLY A 35 -25.65 1.41 10.41
N VAL A 36 -25.35 0.49 11.33
CA VAL A 36 -23.97 0.18 11.76
C VAL A 36 -23.56 -1.19 11.25
N TYR A 37 -22.37 -1.26 10.66
CA TYR A 37 -21.81 -2.49 10.08
C TYR A 37 -20.40 -2.76 10.61
N SER A 38 -20.10 -4.04 10.80
CA SER A 38 -18.76 -4.55 10.97
C SER A 38 -18.27 -5.17 9.67
N PHE A 39 -17.01 -4.93 9.33
CA PHE A 39 -16.39 -5.45 8.10
C PHE A 39 -15.23 -6.37 8.48
N ALA A 40 -15.30 -7.61 8.02
CA ALA A 40 -14.19 -8.55 8.03
C ALA A 40 -13.56 -8.56 6.64
N VAL A 41 -12.29 -8.17 6.55
CA VAL A 41 -11.58 -8.02 5.27
C VAL A 41 -10.32 -8.87 5.31
N THR A 42 -10.14 -9.71 4.30
CA THR A 42 -8.90 -10.42 4.04
C THR A 42 -8.25 -9.80 2.82
N LEU A 43 -7.02 -9.33 2.98
CA LEU A 43 -6.22 -8.77 1.89
C LEU A 43 -4.89 -9.48 1.78
N ARG A 44 -4.29 -9.39 0.61
CA ARG A 44 -2.99 -9.95 0.30
C ARG A 44 -2.12 -8.87 -0.32
N HIS A 45 -0.91 -8.75 0.20
CA HIS A 45 0.14 -7.91 -0.35
C HIS A 45 1.48 -8.61 -0.14
N ALA A 46 2.45 -8.31 -1.00
CA ALA A 46 3.80 -8.89 -0.93
C ALA A 46 4.69 -8.01 -0.04
N ASP A 47 4.33 -7.89 1.25
CA ASP A 47 5.07 -7.07 2.21
C ASP A 47 6.56 -7.44 2.20
N SER A 48 7.43 -6.44 1.98
CA SER A 48 8.89 -6.61 2.01
C SER A 48 9.58 -5.63 2.96
N GLY A 49 8.82 -5.09 3.91
CA GLY A 49 9.29 -4.16 4.94
C GLY A 49 8.59 -2.80 4.90
N TRP A 50 9.11 -1.84 5.67
CA TRP A 50 8.51 -0.51 5.84
C TRP A 50 8.36 0.31 4.55
N ASP A 51 9.20 0.03 3.55
CA ASP A 51 9.15 0.69 2.24
C ASP A 51 8.10 0.06 1.30
N HIS A 52 7.58 -1.12 1.64
CA HIS A 52 6.67 -1.87 0.78
C HIS A 52 5.76 -2.79 1.60
N TYR A 53 4.62 -2.24 2.04
CA TYR A 53 3.58 -2.97 2.77
C TYR A 53 2.19 -2.43 2.44
N ALA A 54 1.14 -3.19 2.72
CA ALA A 54 -0.23 -2.68 2.64
C ALA A 54 -0.49 -1.65 3.75
N ASP A 55 -0.77 -0.39 3.40
CA ASP A 55 -0.94 0.69 4.37
C ASP A 55 -2.36 0.81 4.93
N SER A 56 -3.36 0.32 4.20
CA SER A 56 -4.77 0.49 4.54
C SER A 56 -5.72 -0.30 3.64
N TRP A 57 -6.97 -0.38 4.06
CA TRP A 57 -8.11 -0.68 3.20
C TRP A 57 -9.27 0.27 3.48
N GLU A 58 -10.14 0.43 2.49
CA GLU A 58 -11.18 1.46 2.46
C GLU A 58 -12.53 0.85 2.08
N VAL A 59 -13.61 1.38 2.67
CA VAL A 59 -14.99 1.10 2.28
C VAL A 59 -15.48 2.27 1.46
N ILE A 60 -15.80 2.03 0.20
CA ILE A 60 -16.19 3.07 -0.75
C ILE A 60 -17.63 2.81 -1.21
N ALA A 61 -18.46 3.84 -1.16
CA ALA A 61 -19.82 3.79 -1.68
C ALA A 61 -19.81 3.65 -3.23
N PRO A 62 -20.89 3.16 -3.86
CA PRO A 62 -20.96 3.08 -5.33
C PRO A 62 -20.72 4.41 -6.06
N GLY A 63 -20.97 5.56 -5.40
CA GLY A 63 -20.69 6.90 -5.92
C GLY A 63 -19.25 7.39 -5.74
N GLY A 64 -18.36 6.57 -5.17
CA GLY A 64 -16.95 6.93 -4.89
C GLY A 64 -16.71 7.61 -3.54
N GLU A 65 -17.74 7.80 -2.72
CA GLU A 65 -17.59 8.37 -1.38
C GLU A 65 -16.87 7.39 -0.43
N LEU A 66 -15.87 7.87 0.31
CA LEU A 66 -15.20 7.10 1.36
C LEU A 66 -16.09 7.02 2.60
N LEU A 67 -16.59 5.82 2.91
CA LEU A 67 -17.41 5.55 4.11
C LEU A 67 -16.56 5.22 5.34
N GLY A 68 -15.34 4.70 5.13
CA GLY A 68 -14.42 4.39 6.22
C GLY A 68 -13.09 3.87 5.72
N LYS A 69 -12.05 4.05 6.54
CA LYS A 69 -10.68 3.60 6.26
C LYS A 69 -10.13 2.90 7.50
N ARG A 70 -9.49 1.75 7.29
CA ARG A 70 -8.67 1.09 8.30
C ARG A 70 -7.21 1.16 7.88
N THR A 71 -6.41 1.91 8.64
CA THR A 71 -4.97 1.96 8.48
C THR A 71 -4.32 0.71 9.09
N LEU A 72 -3.31 0.19 8.41
CA LEU A 72 -2.38 -0.84 8.86
C LEU A 72 -1.05 -0.16 9.15
N TYR A 73 -0.57 -0.26 10.39
CA TYR A 73 0.52 0.59 10.88
C TYR A 73 1.91 -0.03 10.79
N HIS A 74 2.01 -1.28 10.33
CA HIS A 74 3.27 -2.00 10.22
C HIS A 74 3.21 -3.02 9.07
N PRO A 75 4.36 -3.42 8.52
CA PRO A 75 4.45 -4.59 7.67
C PRO A 75 4.03 -5.85 8.43
N HIS A 76 3.42 -6.80 7.73
CA HIS A 76 2.93 -8.06 8.27
C HIS A 76 3.81 -9.26 7.86
N ILE A 77 5.11 -9.03 7.63
CA ILE A 77 6.05 -10.07 7.18
C ILE A 77 6.34 -11.14 8.26
N ASP A 78 6.15 -10.81 9.54
CA ASP A 78 6.47 -11.65 10.71
C ASP A 78 5.26 -12.01 11.59
N GLU A 79 4.03 -11.86 11.08
CA GLU A 79 2.78 -12.22 11.78
C GLU A 79 2.28 -13.62 11.41
#